data_AF-A0A961G537-F1
#
_entry.id   AF-A0A961G537-F1
#
_cell.length_a   1.000
_cell.length_b   1.000
_cell.length_c   1.000
_cell.angle_alpha   90.00
_cell.angle_beta   90.00
_cell.angle_gamma   90.00
#
_symmetry.space_group_name_H-M   'P 1'
#
loop_
_entity.id
_entity.type
_entity.pdbx_description
1 polymer ?
#
loop_
_entity_poly.entity_id
_entity_poly.type
_entity_poly.pdbx_seq_one_letter_code
_entity_poly.pdbx_strand_id
1 'polypeptide(L)' 'MKRPNGPIAAMVDTGFVPVFHHEHAETACAIVDALVAGGASVIEFTDRSEGARSVFDRVVEHVGAHHPNVWLG' A
#
# COMPACT_ATOMS: atom_id res chain seq x y z
N MET A 1 9.78 -5.67 11.18
CA MET A 1 8.41 -5.89 11.70
C MET A 1 7.93 -7.25 11.22
N LYS A 2 7.34 -8.10 12.06
CA LYS A 2 6.72 -9.35 11.60
C LYS A 2 5.34 -9.02 11.02
N ARG A 3 4.94 -9.69 9.93
CA ARG A 3 3.61 -9.53 9.32
C ARG A 3 2.52 -9.85 10.37
N PRO A 4 1.54 -8.97 10.63
CA PRO A 4 0.48 -9.22 11.60
C PRO A 4 -0.41 -10.42 11.21
N ASN A 5 -1.25 -10.91 12.13
CA ASN A 5 -2.16 -12.07 11.99
C ASN A 5 -3.31 -11.88 10.94
N GLY A 6 -3.07 -11.10 9.90
CA GLY A 6 -4.03 -10.74 8.85
C GLY A 6 -4.24 -9.23 8.73
N PRO A 7 -4.85 -8.78 7.62
CA PRO A 7 -5.06 -7.35 7.36
C PRO A 7 -5.96 -6.68 8.40
N ILE A 8 -7.03 -7.33 8.87
CA ILE A 8 -7.95 -6.74 9.86
C ILE A 8 -7.24 -6.44 11.19
N ALA A 9 -6.43 -7.39 11.69
CA ALA A 9 -5.67 -7.19 12.93
C ALA A 9 -4.63 -6.07 12.77
N ALA A 10 -4.00 -5.98 11.59
CA ALA A 10 -3.04 -4.93 11.26
C ALA A 10 -3.71 -3.53 11.25
N MET A 11 -4.92 -3.41 10.70
CA MET A 11 -5.70 -2.17 10.70
C MET A 11 -6.02 -1.72 12.13
N VAL A 12 -6.45 -2.64 13.00
CA VAL A 12 -6.78 -2.34 14.41
C VAL A 12 -5.54 -1.93 15.21
N ASP A 13 -4.41 -2.61 15.02
CA ASP A 13 -3.15 -2.35 15.73
C ASP A 13 -2.54 -1.00 15.31
N THR A 14 -2.55 -0.71 14.01
CA THR A 14 -2.01 0.56 13.47
C THR A 14 -2.95 1.73 13.75
N GLY A 15 -4.26 1.48 13.82
CA GLY A 15 -5.28 2.49 14.12
C GLY A 15 -5.62 3.43 12.96
N PHE A 16 -5.00 3.26 11.79
CA PHE A 16 -5.33 4.00 10.57
C PHE A 16 -5.05 3.16 9.32
N VAL A 17 -5.74 3.50 8.22
CA VAL A 17 -5.51 2.94 6.89
C VAL A 17 -5.48 4.09 5.88
N PRO A 18 -4.33 4.40 5.27
CA PRO A 18 -4.24 5.40 4.23
C PRO A 18 -4.87 4.86 2.95
N VAL A 19 -5.81 5.63 2.40
CA VAL A 19 -6.42 5.41 1.09
C VAL A 19 -5.83 6.43 0.13
N PHE A 20 -5.25 5.98 -0.99
CA PHE A 20 -4.62 6.88 -1.95
C PHE A 20 -4.79 6.44 -3.40
N HIS A 21 -4.48 7.35 -4.32
CA HIS A 21 -4.41 7.10 -5.76
C HIS A 21 -3.38 8.04 -6.38
N HIS A 22 -2.72 7.58 -7.44
CA HIS A 22 -1.93 8.42 -8.33
C HIS A 22 -1.87 7.78 -9.72
N GLU A 23 -1.88 8.57 -10.79
CA GLU A 23 -1.91 8.07 -12.18
C GLU A 23 -0.54 7.56 -12.68
N HIS A 24 0.55 8.00 -12.04
CA HIS A 24 1.92 7.59 -12.36
C HIS A 24 2.43 6.54 -11.36
N ALA A 25 2.88 5.40 -11.87
CA ALA A 25 3.34 4.28 -11.05
C ALA A 25 4.55 4.62 -10.17
N GLU A 26 5.51 5.39 -10.67
CA GLU A 26 6.68 5.79 -9.88
C GLU A 26 6.29 6.61 -8.65
N THR A 27 5.41 7.59 -8.82
CA THR A 27 4.88 8.37 -7.71
C THR A 27 4.01 7.51 -6.79
N ALA A 28 3.21 6.59 -7.32
CA ALA A 28 2.40 5.69 -6.50
C ALA A 28 3.27 4.80 -5.59
N CYS A 29 4.37 4.25 -6.12
CA CYS A 29 5.35 3.49 -5.32
C CYS A 29 6.05 4.37 -4.28
N ALA A 30 6.43 5.61 -4.64
CA ALA A 30 7.04 6.55 -3.70
C ALA A 30 6.08 6.94 -2.56
N ILE A 31 4.78 7.07 -2.85
CA ILE A 31 3.75 7.29 -1.83
C ILE A 31 3.70 6.09 -0.89
N VAL A 32 3.70 4.86 -1.40
CA VAL A 32 3.75 3.65 -0.57
C VAL A 32 4.99 3.65 0.32
N ASP A 33 6.17 3.94 -0.22
CA ASP A 33 7.41 3.98 0.57
C ASP A 33 7.31 5.00 1.71
N ALA A 34 6.74 6.18 1.44
CA ALA A 34 6.51 7.20 2.46
C ALA A 34 5.50 6.76 3.53
N LEU A 35 4.41 6.10 3.13
CA LEU A 35 3.40 5.57 4.05
C LEU A 35 3.99 4.49 4.96
N VAL A 36 4.76 3.56 4.40
CA VAL A 36 5.44 2.51 5.17
C VAL A 36 6.49 3.10 6.11
N ALA A 37 7.28 4.08 5.67
CA ALA A 37 8.21 4.81 6.52
C ALA A 37 7.49 5.56 7.66
N GLY A 38 6.27 6.02 7.42
CA GLY A 38 5.37 6.61 8.41
C GLY A 38 4.69 5.60 9.33
N GLY A 39 4.92 4.29 9.16
CA GLY A 39 4.41 3.24 10.03
C GLY A 39 3.12 2.56 9.54
N ALA A 40 2.67 2.82 8.30
CA ALA A 40 1.53 2.10 7.74
C ALA A 40 1.86 0.60 7.57
N SER A 41 0.99 -0.26 8.10
CA SER A 41 1.08 -1.72 7.91
C SER A 41 -0.01 -2.27 6.97
N VAL A 42 -1.02 -1.45 6.68
CA VAL A 42 -2.09 -1.69 5.70
C VAL A 42 -2.23 -0.42 4.87
N ILE A 43 -2.35 -0.55 3.57
CA ILE A 43 -2.49 0.56 2.61
C ILE A 43 -3.59 0.18 1.61
N GLU A 44 -4.44 1.14 1.25
CA GLU A 44 -5.47 0.96 0.22
C GLU A 44 -5.19 1.87 -0.98
N PHE A 45 -5.13 1.29 -2.18
CA PHE A 45 -5.09 1.98 -3.45
C PHE A 45 -6.49 1.99 -4.07
N THR A 46 -6.99 3.16 -4.45
CA THR A 46 -8.34 3.30 -5.03
C THR A 46 -8.31 3.53 -6.54
N ASP A 47 -9.20 2.84 -7.28
CA ASP A 47 -9.41 3.07 -8.70
C ASP A 47 -10.17 4.39 -8.93
N ARG A 48 -9.44 5.43 -9.35
CA ARG A 48 -9.97 6.80 -9.56
C ARG A 48 -9.59 7.41 -10.90
N SER A 49 -8.90 6.67 -11.76
CA SER A 49 -8.47 7.16 -13.07
C SER A 49 -8.48 6.05 -14.10
N GLU A 50 -8.52 6.45 -15.36
CA GLU A 50 -8.18 5.54 -16.44
C GLU A 50 -6.76 4.97 -16.20
N GLY A 51 -6.59 3.66 -16.43
CA GLY A 51 -5.31 2.98 -16.20
C GLY A 51 -4.96 2.70 -14.73
N ALA A 52 -5.81 2.97 -13.75
CA ALA A 52 -5.49 2.72 -12.34
C ALA A 52 -5.10 1.26 -12.05
N ARG A 53 -5.66 0.29 -12.78
CA ARG A 53 -5.28 -1.12 -12.67
C ARG A 53 -3.81 -1.38 -13.02
N SER A 54 -3.29 -0.80 -14.10
CA SER A 54 -1.89 -1.02 -14.48
C SER A 54 -0.93 -0.36 -13.49
N VAL A 55 -1.32 0.78 -12.92
CA VAL A 55 -0.60 1.40 -11.79
C VAL A 55 -0.63 0.48 -10.58
N PHE A 56 -1.80 -0.06 -10.22
CA PHE A 56 -1.94 -0.96 -9.09
C PHE A 56 -1.08 -2.21 -9.24
N ASP A 57 -1.04 -2.84 -10.42
CA ASP A 57 -0.17 -3.99 -10.68
C ASP A 57 1.31 -3.67 -10.37
N ARG A 58 1.78 -2.48 -10.76
CA ARG A 58 3.14 -2.00 -10.46
C ARG A 58 3.36 -1.77 -8.95
N VAL A 59 2.35 -1.26 -8.24
CA VAL A 59 2.42 -1.07 -6.79
C VAL A 59 2.43 -2.42 -6.05
N VAL A 60 1.66 -3.41 -6.51
CA VAL A 60 1.66 -4.78 -5.97
C VAL A 60 3.05 -5.42 -6.12
N GLU A 61 3.67 -5.32 -7.30
CA GLU A 61 5.04 -5.79 -7.53
C GLU A 61 6.04 -5.11 -6.58
N HIS A 62 5.94 -3.79 -6.43
CA HIS A 62 6.83 -3.00 -5.57
C HIS A 62 6.68 -3.35 -4.10
N VAL A 63 5.46 -3.46 -3.59
CA VAL A 63 5.18 -3.86 -2.20
C VAL A 63 5.66 -5.29 -1.94
N GLY A 64 5.45 -6.20 -2.88
CA GLY A 64 5.92 -7.58 -2.75
C GLY A 64 7.44 -7.69 -2.65
N ALA A 65 8.17 -6.86 -3.40
CA ALA A 65 9.63 -6.85 -3.40
C ALA A 65 10.26 -6.14 -2.19
N HIS A 66 9.70 -4.99 -1.78
CA HIS A 66 10.34 -4.11 -0.79
C HIS A 66 9.68 -4.14 0.59
N HIS A 67 8.38 -4.43 0.66
CA HIS A 67 7.57 -4.32 1.88
C HIS A 67 6.77 -5.60 2.16
N PRO A 68 7.42 -6.78 2.28
CA PRO A 68 6.73 -8.07 2.39
C PRO A 68 5.87 -8.23 3.66
N ASN A 69 5.95 -7.29 4.62
CA ASN A 69 5.16 -7.29 5.83
C ASN A 69 3.95 -6.33 5.78
N VAL A 70 3.75 -5.62 4.68
CA VAL A 70 2.62 -4.70 4.47
C VAL A 70 1.49 -5.41 3.75
N TRP A 71 0.25 -5.04 4.07
CA TRP A 71 -0.94 -5.43 3.35
C TRP A 71 -1.34 -4.31 2.40
N LEU A 72 -1.48 -4.63 1.11
CA LEU A 72 -1.95 -3.70 0.09
C LEU A 72 -3.30 -4.21 -0.42
N GLY A 73 -4.29 -3.32 -0.42
CA GLY A 73 -5.62 -3.53 -0.99
C GLY A 73 -5.89 -2.55 -2.11
#